data_AF-A0A976JKY8-F1
#
_entry.id   AF-A0A976JKY8-F1
#
_cell.length_a   1.000
_cell.length_b   1.000
_cell.length_c   1.000
_cell.angle_alpha   90.00
_cell.angle_beta   90.00
_cell.angle_gamma   90.00
#
_symmetry.space_group_name_H-M   'P 1'
#
loop_
_entity.id
_entity.type
_entity.pdbx_description
1 polymer ?
#
loop_
_entity_poly.entity_id
_entity_poly.type
_entity_poly.pdbx_seq_one_letter_code
_entity_poly.pdbx_strand_id
1 'polypeptide(L)'
;MKTKILKISTLLIVTSTLTGCEYAEYVESKAKKINNYERVALTLSKENRKLQADISKLEFEIQSLKSRNAYLELKLEEKNKKTQRTIASVAPVLPKNNEVKFDVYKWTPEQMLSTAEKEFEQKNFEKSAQFFHSMAHNYKNHKLINDKFYFQAGVAAYESGKHDDWTIYHMTKLIENYPTSQFYRGAKLWMAMTHLKQGHKEKFFNTVEEFRKKYKNTKEWDILKGHYEEIVQKYKQN
;
A
#
# COMPACT_ATOMS: atom_id res chain seq x y z
N MET A 1 -14.67 -14.00 103.46
CA MET A 1 -13.68 -13.88 102.37
C MET A 1 -14.09 -14.58 101.07
N LYS A 2 -14.73 -15.76 101.10
CA LYS A 2 -15.09 -16.54 99.90
C LYS A 2 -16.07 -15.85 98.92
N THR A 3 -17.01 -15.05 99.39
CA THR A 3 -18.03 -14.38 98.54
C THR A 3 -17.53 -13.16 97.76
N LYS A 4 -16.48 -12.47 98.22
CA LYS A 4 -15.85 -11.36 97.47
C LYS A 4 -14.99 -11.88 96.31
N ILE A 5 -14.30 -13.00 96.50
CA ILE A 5 -13.46 -13.65 95.48
C ILE A 5 -14.32 -14.20 94.33
N LEU A 6 -15.52 -14.72 94.64
CA LEU A 6 -16.46 -15.22 93.63
C LEU A 6 -17.06 -14.08 92.76
N LYS A 7 -17.34 -12.91 93.35
CA LYS A 7 -17.84 -11.75 92.58
C LYS A 7 -16.78 -11.11 91.66
N ILE A 8 -15.51 -11.11 92.09
CA ILE A 8 -14.38 -10.58 91.29
C ILE A 8 -14.07 -11.51 90.11
N SER A 9 -14.12 -12.84 90.32
CA SER A 9 -13.91 -13.82 89.24
C SER A 9 -15.02 -13.78 88.18
N THR A 10 -16.29 -13.59 88.57
CA THR A 10 -17.38 -13.42 87.59
C THR A 10 -17.28 -12.12 86.79
N LEU A 11 -16.77 -11.03 87.39
CA LEU A 11 -16.62 -9.74 86.69
C LEU A 11 -15.49 -9.79 85.64
N LEU A 12 -14.38 -10.46 85.96
CA LEU A 12 -13.24 -10.68 85.06
C LEU A 12 -13.61 -11.52 83.83
N ILE A 13 -14.42 -12.56 84.03
CA ILE A 13 -14.89 -13.45 82.96
C ILE A 13 -15.80 -12.69 81.97
N VAL A 14 -16.69 -11.83 82.47
CA VAL A 14 -17.60 -11.04 81.61
C VAL A 14 -16.86 -9.97 80.80
N THR A 15 -15.81 -9.36 81.36
CA THR A 15 -14.98 -8.38 80.62
C THR A 15 -14.10 -9.04 79.54
N SER A 16 -13.67 -10.27 79.75
CA SER A 16 -12.93 -11.04 78.73
C SER A 16 -13.81 -11.54 77.57
N THR A 17 -15.11 -11.75 77.80
CA THR A 17 -16.04 -12.16 76.73
C THR A 17 -16.50 -10.99 75.85
N LEU A 18 -16.63 -9.78 76.41
CA LEU A 18 -17.05 -8.59 75.65
C LEU A 18 -15.94 -8.05 74.74
N THR A 19 -14.68 -8.10 75.19
CA THR A 19 -13.51 -7.72 74.38
C THR A 19 -13.16 -8.74 73.30
N GLY A 20 -13.61 -10.00 73.45
CA GLY A 20 -13.40 -11.06 72.47
C GLY A 20 -14.19 -10.87 71.16
N CYS A 21 -15.39 -10.31 71.21
CA CYS A 21 -16.23 -10.11 70.01
C CYS A 21 -15.69 -9.01 69.09
N GLU A 22 -15.29 -7.86 69.64
CA GLU A 22 -14.73 -6.75 68.85
C GLU A 22 -13.36 -7.13 68.25
N TYR A 23 -12.56 -7.89 68.98
CA TYR A 23 -11.31 -8.47 68.47
C TYR A 23 -11.56 -9.51 67.37
N ALA A 24 -12.60 -10.35 67.51
CA ALA A 24 -12.98 -11.32 66.49
C ALA A 24 -13.43 -10.64 65.18
N GLU A 25 -14.23 -9.58 65.24
CA GLU A 25 -14.61 -8.79 64.07
C GLU A 25 -13.40 -8.10 63.40
N TYR A 26 -12.48 -7.56 64.19
CA TYR A 26 -11.23 -7.01 63.68
C TYR A 26 -10.39 -8.07 62.96
N VAL A 27 -10.24 -9.25 63.54
CA VAL A 27 -9.52 -10.39 62.94
C VAL A 27 -10.20 -10.84 61.66
N GLU A 28 -11.54 -10.93 61.64
CA GLU A 28 -12.30 -11.29 60.44
C GLU A 28 -12.11 -10.26 59.31
N SER A 29 -12.17 -8.96 59.64
CA SER A 29 -11.96 -7.88 58.67
C SER A 29 -10.54 -7.90 58.07
N LYS A 30 -9.53 -8.21 58.90
CA LYS A 30 -8.13 -8.33 58.48
C LYS A 30 -7.93 -9.59 57.64
N ALA A 31 -8.53 -10.71 58.01
CA ALA A 31 -8.52 -11.95 57.24
C ALA A 31 -9.17 -11.76 55.86
N LYS A 32 -10.30 -11.05 55.77
CA LYS A 32 -10.93 -10.69 54.49
C LYS A 32 -10.00 -9.86 53.60
N LYS A 33 -9.29 -8.88 54.17
CA LYS A 33 -8.30 -8.07 53.43
C LYS A 33 -7.14 -8.93 52.93
N ILE A 34 -6.58 -9.78 53.78
CA ILE A 34 -5.47 -10.68 53.42
C ILE A 34 -5.89 -11.63 52.30
N ASN A 35 -7.05 -12.30 52.42
CA ASN A 35 -7.57 -13.18 51.39
C ASN A 35 -7.80 -12.47 50.05
N ASN A 36 -8.23 -11.21 50.07
CA ASN A 36 -8.37 -10.40 48.86
C ASN A 36 -7.00 -10.10 48.23
N TYR A 37 -6.00 -9.71 49.02
CA TYR A 37 -4.65 -9.48 48.51
C TYR A 37 -4.03 -10.76 47.94
N GLU A 38 -4.21 -11.91 48.60
CA GLU A 38 -3.76 -13.20 48.10
C GLU A 38 -4.43 -13.56 46.77
N ARG A 39 -5.74 -13.33 46.65
CA ARG A 39 -6.46 -13.57 45.39
C ARG A 39 -5.93 -12.68 44.26
N VAL A 40 -5.73 -11.40 44.53
CA VAL A 40 -5.21 -10.43 43.53
C VAL A 40 -3.76 -10.78 43.15
N ALA A 41 -2.92 -11.14 44.11
CA ALA A 41 -1.56 -11.58 43.85
C ALA A 41 -1.55 -12.86 42.98
N LEU A 42 -2.45 -13.79 43.25
CA LEU A 42 -2.59 -15.02 42.45
C LEU A 42 -3.06 -14.71 41.03
N THR A 43 -4.04 -13.82 40.84
CA THR A 43 -4.52 -13.45 39.49
C THR A 43 -3.42 -12.75 38.70
N LEU A 44 -2.73 -11.77 39.31
CA LEU A 44 -1.61 -11.09 38.69
C LEU A 44 -0.47 -12.05 38.34
N SER A 45 -0.17 -13.02 39.21
CA SER A 45 0.83 -14.05 38.92
C SER A 45 0.44 -14.92 37.71
N LYS A 46 -0.84 -15.30 37.60
CA LYS A 46 -1.36 -16.05 36.43
C LYS A 46 -1.27 -15.23 35.15
N GLU A 47 -1.66 -13.96 35.19
CA GLU A 47 -1.58 -13.06 34.05
C GLU A 47 -0.14 -12.84 33.61
N ASN A 48 0.78 -12.62 34.55
CA ASN A 48 2.19 -12.44 34.24
C ASN A 48 2.80 -13.70 33.59
N ARG A 49 2.47 -14.89 34.09
CA ARG A 49 2.89 -16.16 33.44
C ARG A 49 2.32 -16.31 32.03
N LYS A 50 1.06 -15.91 31.82
CA LYS A 50 0.42 -15.94 30.49
C LYS A 50 1.12 -14.96 29.54
N LEU A 51 1.35 -13.73 29.97
CA LEU A 51 2.05 -12.72 29.17
C LEU A 51 3.47 -13.17 28.82
N GLN A 52 4.20 -13.80 29.75
CA GLN A 52 5.53 -14.36 29.47
C GLN A 52 5.48 -15.48 28.41
N ALA A 53 4.47 -16.34 28.47
CA ALA A 53 4.27 -17.38 27.46
C ALA A 53 3.92 -16.78 26.09
N ASP A 54 3.08 -15.73 26.05
CA ASP A 54 2.72 -15.03 24.82
C ASP A 54 3.93 -14.30 24.21
N ILE A 55 4.75 -13.63 25.04
CA ILE A 55 6.02 -13.02 24.60
C ILE A 55 6.94 -14.07 23.98
N SER A 56 7.14 -15.19 24.67
CA SER A 56 8.01 -16.28 24.18
C SER A 56 7.51 -16.84 22.83
N LYS A 57 6.19 -16.95 22.67
CA LYS A 57 5.57 -17.40 21.41
C LYS A 57 5.79 -16.39 20.28
N LEU A 58 5.60 -15.10 20.54
CA LEU A 58 5.81 -14.04 19.56
C LEU A 58 7.28 -13.91 19.16
N GLU A 59 8.21 -14.05 20.10
CA GLU A 59 9.65 -14.06 19.81
C GLU A 59 10.03 -15.22 18.88
N PHE A 60 9.49 -16.41 19.14
CA PHE A 60 9.68 -17.56 18.26
C PHE A 60 9.11 -17.31 16.85
N GLU A 61 7.91 -16.72 16.75
CA GLU A 61 7.30 -16.39 15.47
C GLU A 61 8.14 -15.37 14.70
N ILE A 62 8.62 -14.31 15.35
CA ILE A 62 9.51 -13.30 14.76
C ILE A 62 10.79 -13.97 14.24
N GLN A 63 11.40 -14.87 15.02
CA GLN A 63 12.61 -15.57 14.60
C GLN A 63 12.34 -16.49 13.40
N SER A 64 11.20 -17.17 13.39
CA SER A 64 10.79 -18.01 12.26
C SER A 64 10.59 -17.17 10.99
N LEU A 65 9.97 -15.98 11.10
CA LEU A 65 9.77 -15.06 9.99
C LEU A 65 11.10 -14.49 9.49
N LYS A 66 12.01 -14.11 10.39
CA LYS A 66 13.37 -13.66 10.02
C LYS A 66 14.13 -14.72 9.25
N SER A 67 14.11 -15.98 9.71
CA SER A 67 14.77 -17.09 8.99
C SER A 67 14.15 -17.34 7.62
N ARG A 68 12.81 -17.26 7.50
CA ARG A 68 12.10 -17.40 6.23
C ARG A 68 12.44 -16.27 5.26
N ASN A 69 12.49 -15.03 5.75
CA ASN A 69 12.89 -13.89 4.94
C ASN A 69 14.34 -14.01 4.47
N ALA A 70 15.27 -14.39 5.34
CA ALA A 70 16.66 -14.63 4.96
C ALA A 70 16.80 -15.75 3.90
N TYR A 71 16.03 -16.84 4.04
CA TYR A 71 15.99 -17.89 3.02
C TYR A 71 15.43 -17.38 1.68
N LEU A 72 14.38 -16.56 1.71
CA LEU A 72 13.81 -15.96 0.49
C LEU A 72 14.79 -14.99 -0.16
N GLU A 73 15.52 -14.19 0.61
CA GLU A 73 16.59 -13.32 0.13
C GLU A 73 17.70 -14.13 -0.55
N LEU A 74 18.18 -15.19 0.08
CA LEU A 74 19.16 -16.10 -0.54
C LEU A 74 18.63 -16.72 -1.84
N LYS A 75 17.36 -17.12 -1.87
CA LYS A 75 16.73 -17.67 -3.09
C LYS A 75 16.57 -16.62 -4.19
N LEU A 76 16.29 -15.36 -3.83
CA LEU A 76 16.26 -14.24 -4.77
C LEU A 76 17.65 -13.93 -5.29
N GLU A 77 18.67 -13.95 -4.44
CA GLU A 77 20.07 -13.81 -4.85
C GLU A 77 20.53 -14.96 -5.76
N GLU A 78 20.17 -16.20 -5.46
CA GLU A 78 20.46 -17.34 -6.33
C GLU A 78 19.74 -17.23 -7.67
N LYS A 79 18.48 -16.78 -7.68
CA LYS A 79 17.74 -16.51 -8.91
C LYS A 79 18.42 -15.41 -9.72
N ASN A 80 18.87 -14.34 -9.06
CA ASN A 80 19.61 -13.22 -9.67
C ASN A 80 21.00 -13.63 -10.17
N LYS A 81 21.71 -14.53 -9.46
CA LYS A 81 22.99 -15.10 -9.88
C LYS A 81 22.84 -16.09 -11.03
N LYS A 82 21.75 -16.87 -11.07
CA LYS A 82 21.40 -17.74 -12.21
C LYS A 82 21.00 -16.94 -13.45
N THR A 83 20.39 -15.75 -13.31
CA THR A 83 20.20 -14.82 -14.43
C THR A 83 21.48 -14.10 -14.85
N GLN A 84 22.50 -13.98 -13.98
CA GLN A 84 23.79 -13.35 -14.32
C GLN A 84 24.85 -14.30 -14.92
N ARG A 85 24.75 -15.62 -14.71
CA ARG A 85 25.61 -16.59 -15.41
C ARG A 85 25.01 -16.93 -16.77
N THR A 86 25.16 -16.04 -17.73
CA THR A 86 24.97 -16.38 -19.14
C THR A 86 26.16 -17.20 -19.62
N ILE A 87 25.89 -18.30 -20.33
CA ILE A 87 26.92 -18.98 -21.12
C ILE A 87 27.35 -17.95 -22.17
N ALA A 88 28.66 -17.69 -22.32
CA ALA A 88 29.18 -16.65 -23.20
C ALA A 88 28.70 -16.76 -24.68
N SER A 89 28.22 -17.93 -25.08
CA SER A 89 27.68 -18.22 -26.41
C SER A 89 26.17 -18.02 -26.55
N VAL A 90 25.43 -17.68 -25.49
CA VAL A 90 23.98 -17.47 -25.54
C VAL A 90 23.69 -15.98 -25.47
N ALA A 91 23.18 -15.41 -26.58
CA ALA A 91 22.76 -14.01 -26.62
C ALA A 91 21.74 -13.73 -25.50
N PRO A 92 21.87 -12.60 -24.78
CA PRO A 92 20.94 -12.27 -23.70
C PRO A 92 19.52 -12.23 -24.25
N VAL A 93 18.57 -12.83 -23.52
CA VAL A 93 17.15 -12.73 -23.83
C VAL A 93 16.77 -11.25 -23.66
N LEU A 94 16.71 -10.54 -24.78
CA LEU A 94 16.28 -9.15 -24.80
C LEU A 94 14.88 -9.08 -24.16
N PRO A 95 14.60 -8.04 -23.35
CA PRO A 95 13.27 -7.88 -22.78
C PRO A 95 12.25 -7.87 -23.92
N LYS A 96 11.09 -8.49 -23.68
CA LYS A 96 10.05 -8.83 -24.67
C LYS A 96 9.64 -7.66 -25.61
N ASN A 97 9.94 -6.40 -25.24
CA ASN A 97 9.62 -5.18 -26.00
C ASN A 97 10.86 -4.34 -26.42
N ASN A 98 12.09 -4.86 -26.46
CA ASN A 98 13.28 -4.08 -26.89
C ASN A 98 13.43 -4.02 -28.42
N GLU A 99 12.38 -3.60 -29.13
CA GLU A 99 12.42 -3.42 -30.60
C GLU A 99 13.32 -2.25 -31.00
N VAL A 100 13.50 -1.27 -30.12
CA VAL A 100 14.39 -0.11 -30.30
C VAL A 100 15.88 -0.53 -30.27
N LYS A 101 16.18 -1.73 -29.76
CA LYS A 101 17.55 -2.29 -29.65
C LYS A 101 18.53 -1.27 -29.07
N PHE A 102 18.12 -0.65 -27.96
CA PHE A 102 18.84 0.47 -27.36
C PHE A 102 20.31 0.13 -27.06
N ASP A 103 20.56 -1.05 -26.49
CA ASP A 103 21.90 -1.51 -26.10
C ASP A 103 22.84 -1.72 -27.29
N VAL A 104 22.29 -2.00 -28.48
CA VAL A 104 23.06 -2.26 -29.70
C VAL A 104 23.45 -0.95 -30.36
N TYR A 105 22.49 -0.04 -30.54
CA TYR A 105 22.68 1.18 -31.33
C TYR A 105 23.12 2.39 -30.51
N LYS A 106 22.98 2.35 -29.17
CA LYS A 106 23.35 3.45 -28.26
C LYS A 106 22.81 4.81 -28.71
N TRP A 107 21.52 4.85 -29.02
CA TRP A 107 20.81 6.05 -29.48
C TRP A 107 20.97 7.22 -28.50
N THR A 108 21.27 8.42 -28.99
CA THR A 108 21.27 9.61 -28.11
C THR A 108 19.83 10.04 -27.78
N PRO A 109 19.60 10.77 -26.66
CA PRO A 109 18.28 11.29 -26.32
C PRO A 109 17.62 12.09 -27.45
N GLU A 110 18.41 12.89 -28.18
CA GLU A 110 17.95 13.71 -29.32
C GLU A 110 17.51 12.84 -30.49
N GLN A 111 18.28 11.80 -30.81
CA GLN A 111 17.96 10.88 -31.90
C GLN A 111 16.71 10.06 -31.56
N MET A 112 16.58 9.61 -30.31
CA MET A 112 15.38 8.89 -29.85
C MET A 112 14.14 9.77 -29.96
N LEU A 113 14.22 11.02 -29.48
CA LEU A 113 13.10 11.94 -29.53
C LEU A 113 12.72 12.28 -30.98
N SER A 114 13.70 12.64 -31.81
CA SER A 114 13.45 12.99 -33.21
C SER A 114 12.84 11.81 -33.98
N THR A 115 13.31 10.58 -33.72
CA THR A 115 12.73 9.38 -34.32
C THR A 115 11.32 9.14 -33.81
N ALA A 116 11.09 9.26 -32.49
CA ALA A 116 9.76 9.08 -31.91
C ALA A 116 8.73 10.07 -32.49
N GLU A 117 9.09 11.34 -32.60
CA GLU A 117 8.25 12.40 -33.18
C GLU A 117 8.00 12.18 -34.67
N LYS A 118 9.04 11.82 -35.45
CA LYS A 118 8.88 11.49 -36.87
C LYS A 118 7.91 10.32 -37.08
N GLU A 119 8.07 9.24 -36.31
CA GLU A 119 7.17 8.08 -36.40
C GLU A 119 5.76 8.42 -35.93
N PHE A 120 5.62 9.33 -34.95
CA PHE A 120 4.32 9.85 -34.51
C PHE A 120 3.60 10.60 -35.63
N GLU A 121 4.30 11.51 -36.32
CA GLU A 121 3.77 12.26 -37.48
C GLU A 121 3.37 11.34 -38.63
N GLN A 122 4.12 10.25 -38.83
CA GLN A 122 3.83 9.21 -39.82
C GLN A 122 2.70 8.25 -39.40
N LYS A 123 2.08 8.45 -38.23
CA LYS A 123 1.05 7.59 -37.62
C LYS A 123 1.53 6.16 -37.33
N ASN A 124 2.84 5.95 -37.26
CA ASN A 124 3.45 4.69 -36.84
C ASN A 124 3.49 4.64 -35.30
N PHE A 125 2.30 4.62 -34.68
CA PHE A 125 2.13 4.82 -33.24
C PHE A 125 2.81 3.76 -32.39
N GLU A 126 2.82 2.49 -32.85
CA GLU A 126 3.53 1.40 -32.17
C GLU A 126 5.02 1.71 -32.01
N LYS A 127 5.69 2.01 -33.12
CA LYS A 127 7.13 2.30 -33.13
C LYS A 127 7.42 3.58 -32.35
N SER A 128 6.60 4.62 -32.55
CA SER A 128 6.70 5.87 -31.81
C SER A 128 6.62 5.66 -30.29
N ALA A 129 5.62 4.89 -29.82
CA ALA A 129 5.44 4.58 -28.41
C ALA A 129 6.65 3.85 -27.82
N GLN A 130 7.23 2.90 -28.57
CA GLN A 130 8.43 2.20 -28.12
C GLN A 130 9.65 3.12 -27.96
N PHE A 131 9.89 4.04 -28.90
CA PHE A 131 10.99 5.00 -28.79
C PHE A 131 10.77 5.97 -27.63
N PHE A 132 9.56 6.51 -27.48
CA PHE A 132 9.21 7.37 -26.33
C PHE A 132 9.38 6.64 -25.00
N HIS A 133 8.85 5.43 -24.88
CA HIS A 133 8.93 4.64 -23.66
C HIS A 133 10.38 4.26 -23.33
N SER A 134 11.15 3.84 -24.33
CA SER A 134 12.57 3.51 -24.17
C SER A 134 13.39 4.73 -23.75
N MET A 135 13.12 5.91 -24.30
CA MET A 135 13.80 7.15 -23.91
C MET A 135 13.48 7.51 -22.46
N ALA A 136 12.21 7.42 -22.05
CA ALA A 136 11.80 7.69 -20.67
C ALA A 136 12.44 6.73 -19.66
N HIS A 137 12.70 5.47 -20.06
CA HIS A 137 13.32 4.47 -19.20
C HIS A 137 14.84 4.65 -19.07
N ASN A 138 15.52 4.89 -20.19
CA ASN A 138 16.98 4.95 -20.24
C ASN A 138 17.55 6.32 -19.85
N TYR A 139 16.82 7.41 -20.13
CA TYR A 139 17.26 8.78 -19.90
C TYR A 139 16.37 9.49 -18.87
N LYS A 140 16.28 8.90 -17.68
CA LYS A 140 15.50 9.46 -16.57
C LYS A 140 15.93 10.90 -16.30
N ASN A 141 14.97 11.82 -16.20
CA ASN A 141 15.17 13.24 -15.90
C ASN A 141 16.00 14.03 -16.96
N HIS A 142 16.07 13.54 -18.20
CA HIS A 142 16.72 14.31 -19.27
C HIS A 142 15.92 15.59 -19.60
N LYS A 143 16.61 16.68 -19.96
CA LYS A 143 16.01 17.99 -20.25
C LYS A 143 14.92 17.95 -21.33
N LEU A 144 15.05 17.02 -22.28
CA LEU A 144 14.10 16.84 -23.38
C LEU A 144 12.79 16.15 -22.95
N ILE A 145 12.76 15.56 -21.76
CA ILE A 145 11.56 14.95 -21.18
C ILE A 145 10.77 16.07 -20.50
N ASN A 146 9.85 16.67 -21.26
CA ASN A 146 8.96 17.73 -20.81
C ASN A 146 7.49 17.28 -20.85
N ASP A 147 6.55 18.20 -20.60
CA ASP A 147 5.12 17.93 -20.65
C ASP A 147 4.64 17.48 -22.03
N LYS A 148 5.10 18.14 -23.11
CA LYS A 148 4.82 17.76 -24.51
C LYS A 148 5.28 16.32 -24.78
N PHE A 149 6.47 15.96 -24.33
CA PHE A 149 7.03 14.61 -24.46
C PHE A 149 6.10 13.57 -23.82
N TYR A 150 5.72 13.77 -22.56
CA TYR A 150 4.85 12.82 -21.87
C TYR A 150 3.47 12.72 -22.53
N PHE A 151 2.96 13.83 -23.05
CA PHE A 151 1.68 13.85 -23.75
C PHE A 151 1.76 13.04 -25.06
N GLN A 152 2.75 13.33 -25.91
CA GLN A 152 2.95 12.61 -27.17
C GLN A 152 3.24 11.12 -26.94
N ALA A 153 4.05 10.79 -25.93
CA ALA A 153 4.34 9.41 -25.54
C ALA A 153 3.07 8.64 -25.15
N GLY A 154 2.21 9.24 -24.32
CA GLY A 154 0.96 8.61 -23.90
C GLY A 154 -0.06 8.50 -25.04
N VAL A 155 -0.15 9.51 -25.92
CA VAL A 155 -1.02 9.44 -27.11
C VAL A 155 -0.53 8.35 -28.07
N ALA A 156 0.78 8.28 -28.34
CA ALA A 156 1.36 7.24 -29.17
C ALA A 156 1.07 5.84 -28.62
N ALA A 157 1.23 5.66 -27.30
CA ALA A 157 0.92 4.41 -26.62
C ALA A 157 -0.56 4.05 -26.70
N TYR A 158 -1.46 5.02 -26.56
CA TYR A 158 -2.90 4.78 -26.68
C TYR A 158 -3.29 4.36 -28.10
N GLU A 159 -2.85 5.14 -29.09
CA GLU A 159 -3.15 4.93 -30.51
C GLU A 159 -2.49 3.66 -31.08
N SER A 160 -1.42 3.16 -30.44
CA SER A 160 -0.87 1.84 -30.77
C SER A 160 -1.84 0.70 -30.52
N GLY A 161 -2.81 0.90 -29.61
CA GLY A 161 -3.79 -0.09 -29.20
C GLY A 161 -3.24 -1.21 -28.30
N LYS A 162 -1.92 -1.33 -28.14
CA LYS A 162 -1.26 -2.45 -27.43
C LYS A 162 -0.72 -2.07 -26.06
N HIS A 163 -0.41 -0.79 -25.83
CA HIS A 163 0.37 -0.34 -24.68
C HIS A 163 -0.43 0.49 -23.68
N ASP A 164 -1.58 -0.02 -23.24
CA ASP A 164 -2.45 0.67 -22.27
C ASP A 164 -1.71 1.06 -20.98
N ASP A 165 -0.78 0.21 -20.52
CA ASP A 165 0.04 0.47 -19.34
C ASP A 165 1.02 1.63 -19.56
N TRP A 166 1.58 1.77 -20.77
CA TRP A 166 2.48 2.88 -21.10
C TRP A 166 1.70 4.19 -21.19
N THR A 167 0.49 4.17 -21.73
CA THR A 167 -0.41 5.33 -21.72
C THR A 167 -0.63 5.84 -20.30
N ILE A 168 -1.04 4.96 -19.39
CA ILE A 168 -1.28 5.31 -17.98
C ILE A 168 0.00 5.85 -17.35
N TYR A 169 1.14 5.19 -17.57
CA TYR A 169 2.43 5.62 -17.03
C TYR A 169 2.81 7.04 -17.47
N HIS A 170 2.80 7.32 -18.79
CA HIS A 170 3.23 8.61 -19.32
C HIS A 170 2.26 9.74 -18.93
N MET A 171 0.95 9.48 -18.98
CA MET A 171 -0.05 10.48 -18.58
C MET A 171 -0.01 10.78 -17.09
N THR A 172 0.23 9.77 -16.25
CA THR A 172 0.44 9.96 -14.80
C THR A 172 1.66 10.85 -14.55
N LYS A 173 2.78 10.58 -15.23
CA LYS A 173 3.99 11.42 -15.11
C LYS A 173 3.75 12.85 -15.56
N LEU A 174 2.92 13.07 -16.58
CA LEU A 174 2.52 14.42 -16.98
C LEU A 174 1.75 15.14 -15.88
N ILE A 175 0.74 14.49 -15.31
CA ILE A 175 -0.14 15.06 -14.27
C ILE A 175 0.64 15.36 -12.99
N GLU A 176 1.54 14.47 -12.58
CA GLU A 176 2.37 14.60 -11.38
C GLU A 176 3.42 15.71 -11.52
N ASN A 177 4.17 15.69 -12.63
CA ASN A 177 5.31 16.58 -12.80
C ASN A 177 4.93 17.96 -13.38
N TYR A 178 3.80 18.04 -14.10
CA TYR A 178 3.36 19.25 -14.80
C TYR A 178 1.87 19.56 -14.55
N PRO A 179 1.46 19.84 -13.30
CA PRO A 179 0.06 20.07 -12.94
C PRO A 179 -0.56 21.31 -13.59
N THR A 180 0.27 22.27 -14.04
CA THR A 180 -0.15 23.50 -14.72
C THR A 180 -0.04 23.42 -16.25
N SER A 181 0.35 22.27 -16.80
CA SER A 181 0.49 22.10 -18.25
C SER A 181 -0.85 22.27 -18.98
N GLN A 182 -0.80 22.83 -20.18
CA GLN A 182 -1.94 22.85 -21.09
C GLN A 182 -2.46 21.44 -21.42
N PHE A 183 -1.59 20.43 -21.33
CA PHE A 183 -1.93 19.02 -21.59
C PHE A 183 -2.56 18.31 -20.39
N TYR A 184 -2.66 18.95 -19.22
CA TYR A 184 -3.12 18.33 -17.98
C TYR A 184 -4.51 17.67 -18.13
N ARG A 185 -5.47 18.39 -18.70
CA ARG A 185 -6.83 17.88 -18.92
C ARG A 185 -6.85 16.78 -19.98
N GLY A 186 -6.12 16.98 -21.08
CA GLY A 186 -5.94 15.96 -22.11
C GLY A 186 -5.37 14.66 -21.54
N ALA A 187 -4.38 14.74 -20.65
CA ALA A 187 -3.78 13.57 -20.01
C ALA A 187 -4.80 12.79 -19.16
N LYS A 188 -5.61 13.49 -18.37
CA LYS A 188 -6.70 12.87 -17.61
C LYS A 188 -7.75 12.22 -18.51
N LEU A 189 -8.10 12.87 -19.63
CA LEU A 189 -8.98 12.30 -20.63
C LEU A 189 -8.41 10.99 -21.18
N TRP A 190 -7.17 10.99 -21.69
CA TRP A 190 -6.54 9.78 -22.24
C TRP A 190 -6.42 8.65 -21.21
N MET A 191 -6.12 8.97 -19.94
CA MET A 191 -6.13 7.97 -18.86
C MET A 191 -7.53 7.40 -18.61
N ALA A 192 -8.56 8.25 -18.57
CA ALA A 192 -9.94 7.80 -18.39
C ALA A 192 -10.39 6.88 -19.52
N MET A 193 -10.08 7.23 -20.76
CA MET A 193 -10.37 6.41 -21.95
C MET A 193 -9.64 5.08 -21.90
N THR A 194 -8.38 5.07 -21.47
CA THR A 194 -7.60 3.83 -21.28
C THR A 194 -8.21 2.94 -20.20
N HIS A 195 -8.63 3.52 -19.07
CA HIS A 195 -9.32 2.77 -18.01
C HIS A 195 -10.66 2.21 -18.48
N LEU A 196 -11.41 2.96 -19.28
CA LEU A 196 -12.64 2.48 -19.87
C LEU A 196 -12.39 1.28 -20.79
N LYS A 197 -11.36 1.36 -21.66
CA LYS A 197 -10.94 0.26 -22.55
C LYS A 197 -10.54 -1.01 -21.77
N GLN A 198 -9.87 -0.85 -20.63
CA GLN A 198 -9.50 -1.95 -19.73
C GLN A 198 -10.68 -2.51 -18.91
N GLY A 199 -11.88 -1.91 -18.99
CA GLY A 199 -13.04 -2.30 -18.20
C GLY A 199 -13.06 -1.74 -16.77
N HIS A 200 -12.08 -0.89 -16.41
CA HIS A 200 -12.00 -0.19 -15.12
C HIS A 200 -12.98 0.99 -15.05
N LYS A 201 -14.28 0.70 -15.15
CA LYS A 201 -15.35 1.72 -15.25
C LYS A 201 -15.37 2.70 -14.07
N GLU A 202 -15.07 2.24 -12.86
CA GLU A 202 -15.03 3.12 -11.67
C GLU A 202 -14.05 4.28 -11.85
N LYS A 203 -12.83 4.00 -12.32
CA LYS A 203 -11.80 5.03 -12.57
C LYS A 203 -12.22 6.01 -13.66
N PHE A 204 -12.89 5.51 -14.70
CA PHE A 204 -13.50 6.34 -15.73
C PHE A 204 -14.56 7.29 -15.12
N PHE A 205 -15.54 6.76 -14.39
CA PHE A 205 -16.61 7.57 -13.78
C PHE A 205 -16.08 8.59 -12.78
N ASN A 206 -15.06 8.25 -12.00
CA ASN A 206 -14.42 9.19 -11.08
C ASN A 206 -13.82 10.39 -11.85
N THR A 207 -13.20 10.14 -13.01
CA THR A 207 -12.66 11.21 -13.86
C THR A 207 -13.78 12.03 -14.50
N VAL A 208 -14.85 11.38 -14.98
CA VAL A 208 -16.03 12.07 -15.53
C VAL A 208 -16.64 13.00 -14.49
N GLU A 209 -16.83 12.54 -13.25
CA GLU A 209 -17.39 13.37 -12.17
C GLU A 209 -16.45 14.52 -11.78
N GLU A 210 -15.14 14.33 -11.85
CA GLU A 210 -14.20 15.44 -11.69
C GLU A 210 -14.38 16.51 -12.78
N PHE A 211 -14.42 16.09 -14.06
CA PHE A 211 -14.61 17.00 -15.19
C PHE A 211 -15.97 17.68 -15.15
N ARG A 212 -17.00 16.95 -14.77
CA ARG A 212 -18.34 17.49 -14.53
C ARG A 212 -18.34 18.56 -13.46
N LYS A 213 -17.52 18.46 -12.41
CA LYS A 213 -17.49 19.47 -11.34
C LYS A 213 -16.61 20.66 -11.68
N LYS A 214 -15.45 20.42 -12.29
CA LYS A 214 -14.38 21.42 -12.43
C LYS A 214 -14.15 21.94 -13.85
N TYR A 215 -14.51 21.17 -14.89
CA TYR A 215 -14.09 21.41 -16.28
C TYR A 215 -15.26 21.37 -17.29
N LYS A 216 -16.47 21.76 -16.86
CA LYS A 216 -17.71 21.67 -17.66
C LYS A 216 -17.69 22.33 -19.04
N ASN A 217 -16.84 23.34 -19.26
CA ASN A 217 -16.80 24.12 -20.50
C ASN A 217 -15.57 23.79 -21.35
N THR A 218 -15.07 22.55 -21.26
CA THR A 218 -13.85 22.12 -21.95
C THR A 218 -14.18 21.07 -23.00
N LYS A 219 -13.39 21.03 -24.09
CA LYS A 219 -13.58 20.05 -25.17
C LYS A 219 -13.44 18.62 -24.65
N GLU A 220 -12.56 18.42 -23.67
CA GLU A 220 -12.34 17.13 -23.02
C GLU A 220 -13.59 16.67 -22.25
N TRP A 221 -14.34 17.60 -21.64
CA TRP A 221 -15.61 17.26 -21.00
C TRP A 221 -16.66 16.81 -22.01
N ASP A 222 -16.77 17.47 -23.16
CA ASP A 222 -17.75 17.08 -24.18
C ASP A 222 -17.50 15.64 -24.67
N ILE A 223 -16.23 15.25 -24.82
CA ILE A 223 -15.84 13.87 -25.17
C ILE A 223 -16.22 12.88 -24.05
N LEU A 224 -15.85 13.18 -22.80
CA LEU A 224 -16.18 12.31 -21.67
C LEU A 224 -17.68 12.15 -21.45
N LYS A 225 -18.43 13.24 -21.63
CA LYS A 225 -19.89 13.26 -21.50
C LYS A 225 -20.55 12.33 -22.51
N GLY A 226 -20.11 12.34 -23.77
CA GLY A 226 -20.64 11.44 -24.80
C GLY A 226 -20.52 9.98 -24.39
N HIS A 227 -19.32 9.54 -23.99
CA HIS A 227 -19.11 8.17 -23.53
C HIS A 227 -19.86 7.82 -22.25
N TYR A 228 -19.96 8.77 -21.31
CA TYR A 228 -20.77 8.58 -20.10
C TYR A 228 -22.24 8.33 -20.43
N GLU A 229 -22.82 9.13 -21.32
CA GLU A 229 -24.22 8.99 -21.74
C GLU A 229 -24.48 7.66 -22.45
N GLU A 230 -23.61 7.26 -23.37
CA GLU A 230 -23.68 5.96 -24.05
C GLU A 230 -23.68 4.78 -23.05
N ILE A 231 -22.78 4.81 -22.07
CA ILE A 231 -22.68 3.75 -21.06
C ILE A 231 -23.97 3.71 -20.22
N VAL A 232 -24.45 4.85 -19.73
CA VAL A 232 -25.66 4.93 -18.90
C VAL A 232 -26.89 4.46 -19.67
N GLN A 233 -27.02 4.81 -20.95
CA GLN A 233 -28.14 4.35 -21.78
C GLN A 233 -28.13 2.83 -21.95
N LYS A 234 -26.96 2.24 -22.20
CA LYS A 234 -26.81 0.77 -22.31
C LYS A 234 -27.24 0.04 -21.03
N TYR A 235 -27.00 0.63 -19.85
CA TYR A 235 -27.43 0.06 -18.57
C TYR A 235 -28.93 0.24 -18.27
N LYS A 236 -29.63 1.17 -18.94
CA LYS A 236 -31.07 1.36 -18.79
C LYS A 236 -31.91 0.45 -19.71
N GLN A 237 -31.31 -0.03 -20.80
CA GLN A 237 -31.96 -0.89 -21.79
C GLN A 237 -31.82 -2.39 -21.49
N ASN A 238 -30.95 -2.75 -20.55
CA ASN A 238 -30.77 -4.11 -20.01
C ASN A 238 -31.48 -4.24 -18.66
#